data_AF-A0A504JGN0-F1
#
_entry.id   AF-A0A504JGN0-F1
#
_cell.length_a   1.000
_cell.length_b   1.000
_cell.length_c   1.000
_cell.angle_alpha   90.00
_cell.angle_beta   90.00
_cell.angle_gamma   90.00
#
_symmetry.space_group_name_H-M   'P 1'
#
loop_
_entity.id
_entity.type
_entity.pdbx_description
1 polymer ?
#
loop_
_entity_poly.entity_id
_entity_poly.type
_entity_poly.pdbx_seq_one_letter_code
_entity_poly.pdbx_strand_id
1 'polypeptide(L)'
;MGGYGDDAGFAAYAAAAGYTVPAGTISAARQRGSAYIDGTYGMRFPGQPTGGIGQEREWPRTGATAFGAALASDLIPQRVIDASYE
;
A
#
# COMPACT_ATOMS: atom_id res chain seq x y z
N MET A 1 6.71 -10.57 -5.79
CA MET A 1 5.36 -10.06 -5.54
C MET A 1 5.15 -9.84 -4.07
N GLY A 2 5.20 -8.59 -3.62
CA GLY A 2 5.02 -8.14 -2.24
C GLY A 2 3.84 -7.17 -2.14
N GLY A 3 2.88 -7.40 -1.25
CA GLY A 3 1.88 -6.39 -0.92
C GLY A 3 2.51 -5.28 -0.08
N TYR A 4 1.83 -4.16 0.07
CA TYR A 4 2.27 -3.09 0.96
C TYR A 4 2.38 -3.56 2.43
N GLY A 5 3.30 -2.94 3.18
CA GLY A 5 3.54 -3.18 4.61
C GLY A 5 4.25 -4.51 4.94
N ASP A 6 3.92 -5.09 6.09
CA ASP A 6 4.36 -6.44 6.51
C ASP A 6 3.20 -7.23 7.18
N ASP A 7 3.41 -8.50 7.50
CA ASP A 7 2.36 -9.37 8.08
C ASP A 7 2.04 -9.00 9.54
N ALA A 8 3.02 -8.46 10.27
CA ALA A 8 2.82 -7.99 11.65
C ALA A 8 1.97 -6.71 11.68
N GLY A 9 2.22 -5.79 10.74
CA GLY A 9 1.45 -4.57 10.54
C GLY A 9 -0.01 -4.87 10.18
N PHE A 10 -0.25 -5.85 9.30
CA PHE A 10 -1.61 -6.31 9.01
C PHE A 10 -2.31 -6.83 10.26
N ALA A 11 -1.66 -7.71 11.02
CA ALA A 11 -2.25 -8.28 12.23
C ALA A 11 -2.53 -7.20 13.31
N ALA A 12 -1.62 -6.24 13.46
CA ALA A 12 -1.79 -5.12 14.38
C ALA A 12 -2.95 -4.20 13.95
N TYR A 13 -3.04 -3.89 12.65
CA TYR A 13 -4.14 -3.10 12.09
C TYR A 13 -5.49 -3.79 12.31
N ALA A 14 -5.58 -5.07 11.96
CA ALA A 14 -6.80 -5.86 12.13
C ALA A 14 -7.23 -5.92 13.60
N ALA A 15 -6.31 -6.15 14.53
CA ALA A 15 -6.60 -6.14 15.96
C ALA A 15 -7.10 -4.77 16.43
N ALA A 16 -6.48 -3.67 15.98
CA ALA A 16 -6.91 -2.31 16.33
C ALA A 16 -8.29 -1.96 15.74
N ALA A 17 -8.62 -2.50 14.56
CA ALA A 17 -9.93 -2.36 13.91
C ALA A 17 -11.02 -3.29 14.51
N GLY A 18 -10.65 -4.20 15.42
CA GLY A 18 -11.57 -5.15 16.03
C GLY A 18 -11.85 -6.40 15.18
N TYR A 19 -11.04 -6.64 14.15
CA TYR A 19 -11.11 -7.85 13.33
C TYR A 19 -10.32 -9.00 13.95
N THR A 20 -10.86 -10.20 13.79
CA THR A 20 -10.12 -11.45 14.03
C THR A 20 -9.57 -11.92 12.69
N VAL A 21 -8.24 -11.97 12.55
CA VAL A 21 -7.59 -12.52 11.35
C VAL A 21 -7.70 -14.06 11.38
N PRO A 22 -8.39 -14.68 10.41
CA PRO A 22 -8.48 -16.13 10.35
C PRO A 22 -7.11 -16.77 10.11
N ALA A 23 -6.94 -18.02 10.53
CA ALA A 23 -5.74 -18.78 10.19
C ALA A 23 -5.58 -18.88 8.67
N GLY A 24 -4.38 -18.59 8.17
CA GLY A 24 -4.09 -18.56 6.73
C GLY A 24 -2.86 -17.71 6.41
N THR A 25 -2.64 -17.47 5.13
CA THR A 25 -1.46 -16.75 4.64
C THR A 25 -1.75 -15.25 4.53
N ILE A 26 -1.40 -14.47 5.55
CA ILE A 26 -1.57 -12.99 5.58
C ILE A 26 -0.95 -12.34 4.34
N SER A 27 0.23 -12.80 3.93
CA SER A 27 0.89 -12.25 2.75
C SER A 27 0.03 -12.32 1.47
N ALA A 28 -0.80 -13.36 1.29
CA ALA A 28 -1.71 -13.46 0.15
C ALA A 28 -2.86 -12.45 0.22
N ALA A 29 -3.42 -12.22 1.42
CA ALA A 29 -4.44 -11.19 1.63
C ALA A 29 -3.87 -9.80 1.31
N ARG A 30 -2.65 -9.52 1.79
CA ARG A 30 -1.93 -8.27 1.50
C ARG A 30 -1.66 -8.07 0.01
N GLN A 31 -1.28 -9.12 -0.73
CA GLN A 31 -1.13 -9.00 -2.19
C GLN A 31 -2.42 -8.54 -2.85
N ARG A 32 -3.56 -9.13 -2.44
CA ARG A 32 -4.87 -8.86 -3.03
C ARG A 32 -5.31 -7.44 -2.74
N GLY A 33 -5.25 -6.99 -1.49
CA GLY A 33 -5.61 -5.62 -1.13
C GLY A 33 -4.71 -4.58 -1.81
N SER A 34 -3.40 -4.85 -1.89
CA SER A 34 -2.46 -3.98 -2.62
C SER A 34 -2.80 -3.89 -4.11
N ALA A 35 -3.07 -5.03 -4.75
CA ALA A 35 -3.45 -5.06 -6.17
C ALA A 35 -4.78 -4.35 -6.42
N TYR A 36 -5.73 -4.46 -5.50
CA TYR A 36 -7.00 -3.75 -5.59
C TYR A 36 -6.80 -2.24 -5.49
N ILE A 37 -6.04 -1.75 -4.51
CA ILE A 37 -5.75 -0.33 -4.35
C ILE A 37 -4.99 0.22 -5.55
N ASP A 38 -3.96 -0.48 -6.02
CA ASP A 38 -3.18 -0.09 -7.20
C ASP A 38 -4.06 -0.03 -8.46
N GLY A 39 -4.83 -1.09 -8.74
CA GLY A 39 -5.69 -1.13 -9.93
C GLY A 39 -6.85 -0.12 -9.89
N THR A 40 -7.36 0.21 -8.71
CA THR A 40 -8.50 1.13 -8.56
C THR A 40 -8.05 2.59 -8.55
N TYR A 41 -6.90 2.90 -7.94
CA TYR A 41 -6.48 4.28 -7.65
C TYR A 41 -5.11 4.65 -8.21
N GLY A 42 -4.32 3.73 -8.76
CA GLY A 42 -2.95 3.96 -9.24
C GLY A 42 -2.80 5.18 -10.13
N MET A 43 -3.66 5.29 -11.15
CA MET A 43 -3.69 6.43 -12.06
C MET A 43 -4.04 7.78 -11.40
N ARG A 44 -4.64 7.75 -10.21
CA ARG A 44 -5.05 8.95 -9.43
C ARG A 44 -4.02 9.30 -8.35
N PHE A 45 -3.05 8.43 -8.08
CA PHE A 45 -2.01 8.76 -7.11
C PHE A 45 -1.10 9.87 -7.65
N PRO A 46 -0.69 10.82 -6.79
CA PRO A 46 0.18 11.92 -7.19
C PRO A 46 1.57 11.41 -7.57
N GLY A 47 2.27 12.16 -8.42
CA GLY A 47 3.61 11.78 -8.89
C GLY A 47 3.61 10.58 -9.82
N GLN A 48 4.79 9.98 -10.01
CA GLN A 48 5.02 8.84 -10.91
C GLN A 48 5.77 7.71 -10.18
N PRO A 49 5.54 6.43 -10.51
CA PRO A 49 6.30 5.32 -9.94
C PRO A 49 7.80 5.53 -10.13
N THR A 50 8.58 5.37 -9.07
CA THR A 50 10.05 5.58 -9.16
C THR A 50 10.75 4.60 -10.11
N GLY A 51 10.24 3.38 -10.24
CA GLY A 51 10.72 2.33 -11.13
C GLY A 51 10.06 2.34 -12.51
N GLY A 52 9.27 3.37 -12.84
CA GLY A 52 8.54 3.47 -14.10
C GLY A 52 7.57 2.30 -14.32
N ILE A 53 7.35 1.93 -15.58
CA ILE A 53 6.37 0.89 -15.98
C ILE A 53 6.71 -0.53 -15.48
N GLY A 54 7.96 -0.76 -15.06
CA GLY A 54 8.40 -2.05 -14.53
C GLY A 54 8.15 -2.20 -13.02
N GLN A 55 7.73 -1.13 -12.34
CA GLN A 55 7.42 -1.18 -10.92
C GLN A 55 6.12 -1.98 -10.71
N GLU A 56 6.19 -3.03 -9.89
CA GLU A 56 5.05 -3.91 -9.63
C GLU A 56 3.92 -3.20 -8.86
N ARG A 57 4.28 -2.29 -7.96
CA ARG A 57 3.37 -1.53 -7.09
C ARG A 57 3.34 -0.07 -7.48
N GLU A 58 2.23 0.62 -7.29
CA GLU A 58 2.12 2.04 -7.65
C GLU A 58 2.98 2.96 -6.77
N TRP A 59 3.30 2.54 -5.54
CA TRP A 59 4.24 3.21 -4.64
C TRP A 59 5.53 2.38 -4.47
N PRO A 60 6.69 3.02 -4.26
CA PRO A 60 6.89 4.46 -4.01
C PRO A 60 6.89 5.32 -5.30
N ARG A 61 6.80 6.65 -5.14
CA ARG A 61 6.59 7.61 -6.25
C ARG A 61 7.44 8.86 -6.11
N THR A 62 7.99 9.33 -7.23
CA THR A 62 8.69 10.62 -7.34
C THR A 62 7.75 11.75 -7.76
N GLY A 63 8.02 12.96 -7.28
CA GLY A 63 7.22 14.15 -7.57
C GLY A 63 5.81 14.14 -6.95
N ALA A 64 5.55 13.22 -6.01
CA ALA A 64 4.30 13.17 -5.29
C ALA A 64 4.18 14.33 -4.29
N THR A 65 3.01 14.95 -4.24
CA THR A 65 2.69 16.00 -3.27
C THR A 65 1.37 15.68 -2.58
N ALA A 66 1.25 16.06 -1.31
CA ALA A 66 0.02 15.94 -0.53
C ALA A 66 -0.07 17.11 0.45
N PHE A 67 -1.25 17.74 0.53
CA PHE A 67 -1.50 18.87 1.45
C PHE A 67 -0.48 20.01 1.35
N GLY A 68 0.03 20.29 0.14
CA GLY A 68 1.01 21.35 -0.12
C GLY A 68 2.47 20.97 0.21
N ALA A 69 2.74 19.74 0.66
CA ALA A 69 4.08 19.25 0.93
C ALA A 69 4.53 18.20 -0.11
N ALA A 70 5.82 18.22 -0.46
CA ALA A 70 6.44 17.15 -1.23
C ALA A 70 6.63 15.91 -0.37
N LEU A 71 6.37 14.74 -0.94
CA LEU A 71 6.63 13.46 -0.31
C LEU A 71 8.02 12.96 -0.74
N ALA A 72 8.72 12.27 0.16
CA ALA A 72 9.99 11.62 -0.17
C ALA A 72 9.76 10.54 -1.22
N SER A 73 10.69 10.40 -2.18
CA SER A 73 10.51 9.50 -3.33
C SER A 73 10.58 8.02 -2.98
N ASP A 74 11.04 7.66 -1.78
CA ASP A 74 11.07 6.31 -1.22
C ASP A 74 9.90 6.04 -0.26
N LEU A 75 9.05 7.05 0.01
CA LEU A 75 7.91 6.92 0.90
C LEU A 75 6.81 6.06 0.29
N ILE A 76 6.33 5.09 1.06
CA ILE A 76 5.02 4.46 0.86
C ILE A 76 4.08 5.03 1.92
N PRO A 77 3.05 5.79 1.56
CA PRO A 77 2.16 6.41 2.55
C PRO A 77 1.48 5.37 3.43
N GLN A 78 1.47 5.59 4.75
CA GLN A 78 0.81 4.67 5.71
C GLN A 78 -0.66 4.44 5.36
N ARG A 79 -1.36 5.48 4.87
CA ARG A 79 -2.76 5.37 4.43
C ARG A 79 -2.96 4.40 3.27
N VAL A 80 -1.96 4.20 2.41
CA VAL A 80 -2.00 3.20 1.33
C VAL A 80 -1.75 1.80 1.88
N ILE A 81 -0.83 1.67 2.84
CA ILE A 81 -0.59 0.40 3.55
C ILE A 81 -1.85 -0.04 4.28
N ASP A 82 -2.44 0.83 5.11
CA ASP A 82 -3.66 0.55 5.87
C ASP A 82 -4.84 0.23 4.95
N ALA A 83 -5.05 1.01 3.89
CA ALA A 83 -6.12 0.74 2.92
C ALA A 83 -5.94 -0.59 2.18
N SER A 84 -4.71 -1.10 2.06
CA SER A 84 -4.45 -2.42 1.46
C SER A 84 -4.74 -3.58 2.41
N TYR A 85 -5.05 -3.31 3.68
CA TYR A 85 -5.41 -4.30 4.68
C TYR A 85 -6.93 -4.52 4.83
N GLU A 86 -7.74 -3.67 4.18
CA GLU A 86 -9.21 -3.78 4.07
C GLU A 86 -9.63 -4.56 2.81
#